data_AF-A0AA90STN5-F1
#
_entry.id   AF-A0AA90STN5-F1
#
_cell.length_a   1.000
_cell.length_b   1.000
_cell.length_c   1.000
_cell.angle_alpha   90.00
_cell.angle_beta   90.00
_cell.angle_gamma   90.00
#
_symmetry.space_group_name_H-M   'P 1'
#
loop_
_entity.id
_entity.type
_entity.pdbx_description
1 polymer ?
#
loop_
_entity_poly.entity_id
_entity_poly.type
_entity_poly.pdbx_seq_one_letter_code
_entity_poly.pdbx_strand_id
1 'polypeptide(L)'
;MDKQLVIAVAAQIRDYLSRRPHASDTAEGIHQWWICWDTTPEAISVTIAALEHLESKDLIAQWKSGNRMIWRRSVTRQSNGPALPDRMKTMGEI
;
A
#
# COMPACT_ATOMS: atom_id res chain seq x y z
N MET A 1 2.30 -13.73 12.20
CA MET A 1 2.36 -12.38 11.61
C MET A 1 1.83 -11.41 12.64
N ASP A 2 2.72 -10.62 13.23
CA ASP A 2 2.44 -9.77 14.38
C ASP A 2 1.69 -8.51 13.96
N LYS A 3 0.37 -8.48 14.19
CA LYS A 3 -0.50 -7.36 13.79
C LYS A 3 -0.03 -6.02 14.37
N GLN A 4 0.48 -6.03 15.60
CA GLN A 4 1.01 -4.84 16.27
C GLN A 4 2.20 -4.25 15.51
N LEU A 5 3.12 -5.10 15.06
CA LEU A 5 4.28 -4.71 14.28
C LEU A 5 3.86 -4.15 12.91
N VAL A 6 2.92 -4.80 12.22
CA VAL A 6 2.38 -4.31 10.94
C VAL A 6 1.77 -2.91 11.09
N ILE A 7 1.02 -2.67 12.16
CA ILE A 7 0.41 -1.36 12.43
C ILE A 7 1.49 -0.30 12.75
N ALA A 8 2.51 -0.66 13.53
CA ALA A 8 3.62 0.24 13.84
C ALA A 8 4.41 0.63 12.58
N VAL A 9 4.74 -0.35 11.73
CA VAL A 9 5.40 -0.13 10.44
C VAL A 9 4.54 0.73 9.51
N ALA A 10 3.23 0.45 9.41
CA ALA A 10 2.31 1.26 8.63
C ALA A 10 2.27 2.72 9.11
N ALA A 11 2.33 2.95 10.43
CA ALA A 11 2.39 4.30 10.99
C ALA A 11 3.68 5.03 10.60
N GLN A 12 4.83 4.35 10.60
CA GLN A 12 6.11 4.92 10.16
C GLN A 12 6.10 5.29 8.66
N ILE A 13 5.64 4.38 7.80
CA ILE A 13 5.51 4.62 6.35
C ILE A 13 4.61 5.83 6.08
N ARG A 14 3.46 5.91 6.77
CA ARG A 14 2.54 7.04 6.65
C ARG A 14 3.16 8.36 7.13
N ASP A 15 3.88 8.36 8.25
CA ASP A 15 4.57 9.55 8.75
C ASP A 15 5.62 10.04 7.74
N TYR A 16 6.41 9.11 7.19
CA TYR A 16 7.40 9.40 6.16
C TYR A 16 6.78 10.05 4.92
N LEU A 17 5.69 9.47 4.40
CA LEU A 17 4.92 10.01 3.27
C LEU A 17 4.24 11.35 3.57
N SER A 18 3.91 11.61 4.84
CA SER A 18 3.34 12.89 5.26
C SER A 18 4.39 14.00 5.21
N ARG A 19 5.64 13.69 5.58
CA ARG A 19 6.78 14.61 5.45
C ARG A 19 7.28 14.74 4.01
N ARG A 20 7.16 13.68 3.20
CA ARG A 20 7.63 13.60 1.81
C ARG A 20 6.52 13.10 0.88
N PRO A 21 5.56 13.95 0.48
CA PRO A 21 4.40 13.54 -0.32
C PRO A 21 4.75 13.07 -1.75
N HIS A 22 5.93 13.43 -2.26
CA HIS A 22 6.43 12.98 -3.56
C HIS A 22 7.25 11.68 -3.49
N ALA A 23 7.51 11.14 -2.29
CA ALA A 23 8.27 9.91 -2.16
C ALA A 23 7.50 8.73 -2.77
N SER A 24 8.19 7.97 -3.62
CA SER A 24 7.65 6.85 -4.37
C SER A 24 8.74 5.79 -4.49
N ASP A 25 8.54 4.60 -3.94
CA ASP A 25 9.57 3.56 -3.92
C ASP A 25 8.97 2.16 -4.05
N THR A 26 9.83 1.16 -4.29
CA THR A 26 9.42 -0.25 -4.24
C THR A 26 9.24 -0.71 -2.79
N ALA A 27 8.52 -1.83 -2.58
CA ALA A 27 8.40 -2.43 -1.24
C ALA A 27 9.77 -2.67 -0.58
N GLU A 28 10.77 -3.10 -1.38
CA GLU A 28 12.16 -3.28 -0.93
C GLU A 28 12.81 -1.95 -0.52
N GLY A 29 12.66 -0.89 -1.33
CA GLY A 29 13.19 0.43 -1.02
C GLY A 29 12.54 1.03 0.23
N ILE A 30 11.23 0.89 0.38
CA ILE A 30 10.49 1.32 1.58
C ILE A 30 10.98 0.55 2.80
N HIS A 31 11.16 -0.75 2.67
CA HIS A 31 11.66 -1.61 3.74
C HIS A 31 13.04 -1.18 4.23
N GLN A 32 13.93 -0.81 3.31
CA GLN A 32 15.31 -0.45 3.65
C GLN A 32 15.48 1.01 4.09
N TRP A 33 14.70 1.94 3.54
CA TRP A 33 14.97 3.38 3.68
C TRP A 33 13.90 4.19 4.41
N TRP A 34 12.64 3.72 4.41
CA TRP A 34 11.52 4.50 4.99
C TRP A 34 11.21 4.06 6.41
N ILE A 35 11.50 2.81 6.77
CA ILE A 35 11.25 2.26 8.09
C ILE A 35 12.55 2.34 8.90
N CYS A 36 12.49 2.94 10.09
CA CYS A 36 13.56 2.81 11.06
C CYS A 36 13.38 1.49 11.81
N TRP A 37 14.31 0.56 11.60
CA TRP A 37 14.43 -0.65 12.38
C TRP A 37 15.35 -0.38 13.56
N ASP A 38 14.82 -0.40 14.79
CA ASP A 38 15.61 -0.17 16.00
C ASP A 38 16.69 -1.23 16.24
N THR A 39 16.48 -2.46 15.75
CA THR A 39 17.39 -3.60 15.95
C THR A 39 17.71 -4.30 14.65
N THR A 40 16.77 -5.09 14.14
CA THR A 40 16.96 -5.93 12.95
C THR A 40 15.81 -5.66 12.00
N PRO A 41 16.08 -5.44 10.70
CA PRO A 41 15.02 -5.39 9.71
C PRO A 41 14.21 -6.68 9.74
N GLU A 42 12.91 -6.54 9.98
CA GLU A 42 11.98 -7.68 9.99
C GLU A 42 11.76 -8.24 8.58
N ALA A 43 11.00 -9.32 8.45
CA ALA A 43 10.71 -9.86 7.14
C ALA A 43 10.01 -8.82 6.23
N ILE A 44 10.39 -8.78 4.94
CA ILE A 44 9.75 -7.94 3.92
C ILE A 44 8.22 -8.12 3.89
N SER A 45 7.73 -9.31 4.23
CA SER A 45 6.30 -9.63 4.35
C SER A 45 5.56 -8.72 5.33
N VAL A 46 6.21 -8.27 6.42
CA VAL A 46 5.63 -7.30 7.37
C VAL A 46 5.44 -5.94 6.71
N THR A 47 6.41 -5.51 5.90
CA THR A 47 6.32 -4.26 5.13
C THR A 47 5.23 -4.34 4.08
N ILE A 48 5.14 -5.47 3.35
CA ILE A 48 4.07 -5.69 2.36
C ILE A 48 2.70 -5.64 3.05
N ALA A 49 2.50 -6.37 4.15
CA ALA A 49 1.24 -6.35 4.88
C ALA A 49 0.89 -4.95 5.43
N ALA A 50 1.89 -4.15 5.82
CA ALA A 50 1.69 -2.78 6.25
C ALA A 50 1.27 -1.86 5.08
N LEU A 51 1.87 -2.05 3.91
CA LEU A 51 1.50 -1.33 2.68
C LEU A 51 0.08 -1.70 2.22
N GLU A 52 -0.26 -2.99 2.20
CA GLU A 52 -1.62 -3.46 1.89
C GLU A 52 -2.66 -2.91 2.87
N HIS A 53 -2.32 -2.82 4.16
CA HIS A 53 -3.21 -2.23 5.17
C HIS A 53 -3.43 -0.72 4.98
N LEU A 54 -2.42 0.00 4.45
CA LEU A 54 -2.56 1.43 4.12
C LEU A 54 -3.32 1.65 2.82
N GLU A 55 -3.16 0.75 1.84
CA GLU A 55 -3.87 0.78 0.56
C GLU A 55 -5.36 0.48 0.75
N SER A 56 -5.70 -0.51 1.58
CA SER A 56 -7.10 -0.77 1.98
C SER A 56 -7.78 0.42 2.67
N LYS A 57 -7.01 1.42 3.12
CA LYS A 57 -7.51 2.67 3.74
C LYS A 57 -7.45 3.87 2.82
N ASP A 58 -7.14 3.67 1.53
CA ASP A 58 -6.96 4.71 0.51
C ASP A 58 -5.86 5.74 0.84
N LEU A 59 -4.93 5.41 1.76
CA LEU A 59 -3.86 6.33 2.18
C LEU A 59 -2.67 6.30 1.22
N ILE A 60 -2.41 5.14 0.62
CA ILE A 60 -1.35 4.92 -0.36
C ILE A 60 -1.93 4.21 -1.58
N ALA A 61 -1.28 4.37 -2.72
CA ALA A 61 -1.62 3.68 -3.95
C ALA A 61 -0.41 2.86 -4.41
N GLN A 62 -0.68 1.65 -4.89
CA GLN A 62 0.31 0.87 -5.63
C GLN A 62 0.13 1.08 -7.13
N TRP A 63 1.24 1.21 -7.85
CA TRP A 63 1.24 1.28 -9.30
C TRP A 63 2.34 0.37 -9.85
N LYS A 64 1.99 -0.44 -10.84
CA LYS A 64 2.96 -1.27 -11.55
C LYS A 64 3.69 -0.43 -12.59
N SER A 65 4.96 -0.12 -12.33
CA SER A 65 5.84 0.59 -13.27
C SER A 65 6.79 -0.41 -13.91
N GLY A 66 6.47 -0.83 -15.14
CA GLY A 66 7.18 -1.90 -15.85
C GLY A 66 7.16 -3.21 -15.06
N ASN A 67 8.33 -3.65 -14.61
CA ASN A 67 8.52 -4.89 -13.83
C ASN A 67 8.52 -4.67 -12.31
N ARG A 68 8.31 -3.46 -11.82
CA ARG A 68 8.39 -3.14 -10.39
C ARG A 68 7.06 -2.59 -9.87
N MET A 69 6.72 -2.96 -8.65
CA MET A 69 5.59 -2.36 -7.93
C MET A 69 6.11 -1.13 -7.18
N ILE A 70 5.53 0.03 -7.48
CA ILE A 70 5.86 1.30 -6.84
C ILE A 70 4.71 1.68 -5.91
N TRP A 71 5.06 2.06 -4.70
CA TRP A 71 4.14 2.51 -3.68
C TRP A 71 4.36 4.01 -3.44
N ARG A 72 3.28 4.76 -3.46
CA ARG A 72 3.31 6.22 -3.27
C ARG A 72 2.10 6.66 -2.46
N ARG A 73 2.17 7.86 -1.90
CA ARG A 73 1.01 8.49 -1.28
C ARG A 73 -0.15 8.56 -2.28
N SER A 74 -1.33 8.10 -1.87
CA SER A 74 -2.53 8.26 -2.67
C SER A 74 -2.89 9.75 -2.63
N VAL A 75 -2.78 10.41 -3.78
CA VAL A 75 -3.41 11.71 -4.00
C VAL A 75 -4.84 11.44 -4.39
N THR A 76 -5.63 10.91 -3.45
CA THR A 76 -7.03 10.63 -3.71
C THR A 76 -7.73 11.96 -4.03
N ARG A 77 -7.97 12.23 -5.31
CA ARG A 77 -8.98 13.20 -5.74
C ARG A 77 -10.27 12.41 -5.60
N GLN A 78 -10.88 12.45 -4.41
CA GLN A 78 -12.15 11.78 -4.06
C GLN A 78 -13.01 11.54 -5.32
N SER A 79 -12.88 10.34 -5.88
CA SER A 79 -13.70 9.87 -6.99
C SER A 79 -14.34 8.62 -6.43
N ASN A 80 -15.36 8.88 -5.62
CA ASN A 80 -16.28 7.90 -5.08
C ASN A 80 -16.96 7.20 -6.28
N GLY A 81 -16.34 6.17 -6.83
CA GLY A 81 -16.90 5.31 -7.87
C GLY A 81 -17.14 3.93 -7.27
N PRO A 82 -18.37 3.41 -7.23
CA PRO A 82 -18.62 2.10 -6.69
C PRO A 82 -17.87 1.07 -7.54
N ALA A 83 -17.12 0.18 -6.88
CA ALA A 83 -16.63 -1.04 -7.49
C ALA A 83 -17.84 -1.82 -8.03
N LEU A 84 -18.02 -1.82 -9.36
CA LEU A 84 -18.93 -2.74 -10.01
C LEU A 84 -18.38 -4.15 -9.76
N PRO A 85 -19.14 -5.06 -9.14
CA PRO A 85 -18.74 -6.45 -9.11
C PRO A 85 -18.82 -7.00 -10.53
N ASP A 86 -17.65 -7.24 -11.12
CA ASP A 86 -17.48 -8.22 -12.17
C ASP A 86 -17.93 -9.58 -11.61
N ARG A 87 -19.14 -10.02 -11.98
CA ARG A 87 -19.45 -11.45 -12.19
C ARG A 87 -20.85 -11.73 -12.77
N MET A 88 -20.80 -12.45 -13.89
CA MET A 88 -21.71 -13.54 -14.33
C MET A 88 -23.02 -13.15 -15.04
N LYS A 89 -23.11 -13.29 -16.37
CA LYS A 89 -23.45 -14.49 -17.19
C LYS A 89 -24.93 -14.93 -17.10
N THR A 90 -25.53 -15.03 -18.30
CA THR A 90 -26.67 -15.89 -18.73
C THR A 90 -28.08 -15.57 -18.26
N MET A 91 -28.90 -15.08 -19.20
CA MET A 91 -30.25 -15.52 -19.65
C MET A 91 -30.78 -14.34 -20.49
N GLY A 92 -30.99 -14.49 -21.80
CA GLY A 92 -32.21 -15.05 -22.37
C GLY A 92 -33.25 -13.93 -22.49
N GLU A 93 -34.03 -13.90 -23.58
CA GLU A 93 -35.13 -12.95 -23.87
C GLU A 93 -34.66 -11.67 -24.61
N ILE A 94 -35.10 -11.29 -25.81
CA ILE A 94 -36.20 -11.71 -26.71
C ILE A 94 -35.69 -11.69 -28.15
#